data_AF-A0A9D7U5G3-F1
#
_entry.id   AF-A0A9D7U5G3-F1
#
_cell.length_a   1.000
_cell.length_b   1.000
_cell.length_c   1.000
_cell.angle_alpha   90.00
_cell.angle_beta   90.00
_cell.angle_gamma   90.00
#
_symmetry.space_group_name_H-M   'P 1'
#
loop_
_entity.id
_entity.type
_entity.pdbx_description
1 polymer ?
#
loop_
_entity_poly.entity_id
_entity_poly.type
_entity_poly.pdbx_seq_one_letter_code
_entity_poly.pdbx_strand_id
1 'polypeptide(L)'
;ISEATKEMVKRYRAITAKADRLRSYLLSEMQRTQTKQIKCPYFVLSLRKTPASVRIAPNAVIPEFLLAPPKPQEADKRAIKEAIEKGLVIEGVTLESGETLSIK
;
A
#
# COMPACT_ATOMS: atom_id res chain seq x y z
N ILE A 1 -7.41 6.46 -26.14
CA ILE A 1 -6.88 6.84 -24.80
C ILE A 1 -6.39 5.62 -24.01
N SER A 2 -7.20 4.57 -23.84
CA SER A 2 -6.82 3.37 -23.07
C SER A 2 -5.54 2.65 -23.54
N GLU A 3 -5.29 2.60 -24.85
CA GLU A 3 -4.10 1.92 -25.38
C GLU A 3 -2.81 2.73 -25.16
N ALA A 4 -2.86 4.05 -25.42
CA ALA A 4 -1.76 4.96 -25.14
C ALA A 4 -1.37 4.97 -23.64
N THR A 5 -2.35 4.92 -22.73
CA THR A 5 -2.05 4.85 -21.28
C THR A 5 -1.38 3.53 -20.90
N LYS A 6 -1.77 2.40 -21.50
CA LYS A 6 -1.10 1.10 -21.30
C LYS A 6 0.36 1.14 -21.73
N GLU A 7 0.66 1.73 -22.89
CA GLU A 7 2.03 1.87 -23.37
C GLU A 7 2.88 2.78 -22.46
N MET A 8 2.32 3.91 -22.02
CA MET A 8 2.99 4.81 -21.08
C MET A 8 3.31 4.11 -19.75
N VAL A 9 2.35 3.35 -19.19
CA VAL A 9 2.55 2.57 -17.96
C VAL A 9 3.61 1.48 -18.16
N LYS A 10 3.63 0.81 -19.31
CA LYS A 10 4.64 -0.21 -19.63
C LYS A 10 6.04 0.40 -19.65
N ARG A 11 6.21 1.56 -20.32
CA ARG A 11 7.49 2.29 -20.35
C ARG A 11 7.92 2.73 -18.96
N TYR A 12 7.01 3.33 -18.19
CA TYR A 12 7.28 3.73 -16.81
C TYR A 12 7.76 2.56 -15.96
N ARG A 13 7.02 1.44 -15.97
CA ARG A 13 7.38 0.22 -15.22
C ARG A 13 8.74 -0.34 -15.63
N ALA A 14 9.08 -0.30 -16.92
CA ALA A 14 10.38 -0.77 -17.39
C ALA A 14 11.53 0.10 -16.87
N ILE A 15 11.35 1.43 -16.86
CA ILE A 15 12.35 2.39 -16.37
C ILE A 15 12.53 2.24 -14.86
N THR A 16 11.44 2.18 -14.09
CA THR A 16 11.50 2.01 -12.63
C THR A 16 12.14 0.68 -12.27
N ALA A 17 11.74 -0.42 -12.91
CA ALA A 17 12.34 -1.73 -12.69
C ALA A 17 13.85 -1.75 -12.99
N LYS A 18 14.31 -1.05 -14.04
CA LYS A 18 15.74 -0.91 -14.34
C LYS A 18 16.48 -0.16 -13.23
N ALA A 19 15.92 0.95 -12.76
CA ALA A 19 16.50 1.71 -11.65
C ALA A 19 16.58 0.87 -10.37
N ASP A 20 15.54 0.09 -10.06
CA ASP A 20 15.49 -0.75 -8.87
C ASP A 20 16.49 -1.92 -8.93
N ARG A 21 16.68 -2.52 -10.13
CA ARG A 21 17.74 -3.52 -10.34
C ARG A 21 19.12 -2.93 -10.09
N LEU A 22 19.40 -1.73 -10.60
CA LEU A 22 20.69 -1.08 -10.41
C LEU A 22 20.96 -0.74 -8.93
N ARG A 23 19.94 -0.22 -8.22
CA ARG A 23 20.01 0.01 -6.77
C ARG A 23 20.28 -1.26 -6.00
N SER A 24 19.58 -2.35 -6.34
CA SER A 24 19.73 -3.65 -5.69
C SER A 24 21.12 -4.23 -5.93
N TYR A 25 21.63 -4.14 -7.15
CA TYR A 25 22.98 -4.56 -7.50
C TYR A 25 24.03 -3.78 -6.69
N LEU A 26 23.95 -2.45 -6.70
CA LEU A 26 24.86 -1.59 -5.94
C LEU A 26 24.81 -1.90 -4.44
N LEU A 27 23.61 -2.11 -3.88
CA LEU A 27 23.44 -2.49 -2.48
C LEU A 27 24.13 -3.84 -2.19
N SER A 28 23.95 -4.85 -3.05
CA SER A 28 24.57 -6.17 -2.88
C SER A 28 26.10 -6.10 -2.94
N GLU A 29 26.65 -5.30 -3.85
CA GLU A 29 28.08 -5.11 -3.99
C GLU A 29 28.68 -4.35 -2.80
N MET A 30 28.05 -3.25 -2.38
CA MET A 30 28.49 -2.49 -1.21
C MET A 30 28.42 -3.32 0.08
N GLN A 31 27.44 -4.24 0.19
CA GLN A 31 27.36 -5.20 1.29
C GLN A 31 28.49 -6.23 1.24
N ARG A 32 28.78 -6.79 0.05
CA ARG A 32 29.86 -7.77 -0.16
C ARG A 32 31.23 -7.20 0.14
N THR A 33 31.49 -5.96 -0.25
CA THR A 33 32.77 -5.27 -0.03
C THR A 33 32.86 -4.58 1.33
N GLN A 34 31.79 -4.63 2.14
CA GLN A 34 31.65 -3.93 3.43
C GLN A 34 31.90 -2.41 3.33
N THR A 35 31.73 -1.83 2.14
CA THR A 35 31.96 -0.41 1.89
C THR A 35 30.78 0.41 2.40
N LYS A 36 30.95 1.05 3.56
CA LYS A 36 29.89 1.83 4.21
C LYS A 36 29.52 3.11 3.45
N GLN A 37 30.48 3.71 2.76
CA GLN A 37 30.30 4.97 2.06
C GLN A 37 31.17 5.05 0.81
N ILE A 38 30.58 5.48 -0.31
CA ILE A 38 31.30 5.82 -1.54
C ILE A 38 31.04 7.30 -1.79
N LYS A 39 32.11 8.11 -1.76
CA LYS A 39 32.04 9.53 -2.09
C LYS A 39 32.45 9.71 -3.55
N CYS A 40 31.50 10.12 -4.39
CA CYS A 40 31.77 10.57 -5.75
C CYS A 40 31.62 12.09 -5.82
N PRO A 41 32.30 12.79 -6.74
CA PRO A 41 32.19 14.23 -6.90
C PRO A 41 30.74 14.73 -7.12
N TYR A 42 29.90 13.90 -7.72
CA TYR A 42 28.52 14.25 -8.05
C TYR A 42 27.48 13.78 -7.02
N PHE A 43 27.81 12.77 -6.19
CA PHE A 43 26.87 12.20 -5.21
C PHE A 43 27.58 11.34 -4.18
N VAL A 44 26.96 11.17 -3.02
CA VAL A 44 27.45 10.32 -1.93
C VAL A 44 26.50 9.14 -1.76
N LEU A 45 27.02 7.92 -1.90
CA LEU A 45 26.30 6.69 -1.58
C LEU A 45 26.67 6.28 -0.16
N SER A 46 25.67 6.05 0.70
CA SER A 46 25.89 5.54 2.05
C SER A 46 24.95 4.39 2.33
N LEU A 47 25.48 3.30 2.88
CA LEU A 47 24.67 2.22 3.41
C LEU A 47 24.19 2.62 4.81
N ARG A 48 22.90 2.93 4.93
CA ARG A 48 22.23 3.10 6.21
C ARG A 48 21.55 1.78 6.59
N LYS A 49 21.74 1.33 7.83
CA LYS A 49 20.92 0.24 8.37
C LYS A 49 19.49 0.73 8.50
N THR A 50 18.55 0.07 7.82
CA THR A 50 17.13 0.28 8.05
C THR A 50 16.77 -0.18 9.46
N PRO A 51 15.83 0.49 10.14
CA PRO A 51 15.33 0.00 11.43
C PRO A 51 14.74 -1.40 11.26
N ALA A 52 14.84 -2.23 12.30
CA ALA A 52 14.37 -3.61 12.26
C ALA A 52 12.87 -3.65 11.95
N SER A 53 12.50 -4.35 10.88
CA SER A 53 11.10 -4.62 10.53
C SER A 53 10.68 -5.95 11.13
N VAL A 54 9.51 -5.97 11.79
CA VAL A 54 8.97 -7.19 12.39
C VAL A 54 8.25 -7.99 11.31
N ARG A 55 8.79 -9.16 10.96
CA ARG A 55 8.17 -10.11 10.03
C ARG A 55 7.50 -11.22 10.83
N ILE A 56 6.17 -11.26 10.80
CA ILE A 56 5.37 -12.27 11.47
C ILE A 56 5.34 -13.53 10.57
N ALA A 57 5.74 -14.68 11.11
CA ALA A 57 5.61 -15.97 10.43
C ALA A 57 4.16 -16.48 10.49
N PRO A 58 3.68 -17.27 9.51
CA PRO A 58 2.27 -17.69 9.44
C PRO A 58 1.80 -18.54 10.64
N ASN A 59 2.73 -19.20 11.36
CA ASN A 59 2.44 -20.01 12.54
C ASN A 59 2.92 -19.36 13.85
N ALA A 60 3.18 -18.05 13.85
CA ALA A 60 3.64 -17.37 15.06
C ALA A 60 2.50 -17.24 16.07
N VAL A 61 2.70 -17.76 17.28
CA VAL A 61 1.82 -17.47 18.42
C VAL A 61 2.20 -16.08 18.93
N ILE A 62 1.37 -15.09 18.61
CA ILE A 62 1.55 -13.70 19.05
C ILE A 62 0.74 -13.52 20.34
N PRO A 63 1.37 -13.10 21.45
CA PRO A 63 0.66 -12.74 22.67
C PRO A 63 -0.39 -11.66 22.42
N GLU A 64 -1.55 -11.78 23.06
CA GLU A 64 -2.73 -10.94 22.82
C GLU A 64 -2.48 -9.44 23.04
N PHE A 65 -1.53 -9.08 23.91
CA PHE A 65 -1.13 -7.69 24.16
C PHE A 65 -0.36 -7.02 23.00
N LEU A 66 0.15 -7.79 22.03
CA LEU A 66 0.85 -7.29 20.84
C LEU A 66 -0.07 -7.25 19.61
N LEU A 67 -1.29 -7.77 19.71
CA LEU A 67 -2.28 -7.62 18.66
C LEU A 67 -2.87 -6.21 18.74
N ALA A 68 -2.87 -5.52 17.60
CA ALA A 68 -3.67 -4.31 17.47
C ALA A 68 -5.13 -4.66 17.81
N PRO A 69 -5.85 -3.79 18.55
CA PRO A 69 -7.26 -4.02 18.83
C PRO A 69 -8.01 -4.26 17.51
N PRO A 70 -8.97 -5.20 17.48
CA PRO A 70 -9.76 -5.46 16.28
C PRO A 70 -10.30 -4.14 15.76
N LYS A 71 -10.13 -3.90 14.44
CA LYS A 71 -10.61 -2.67 13.80
C LYS A 71 -12.07 -2.44 14.22
N PRO A 72 -12.47 -1.21 14.59
CA PRO A 72 -13.87 -0.91 14.85
C PRO A 72 -14.66 -1.36 13.62
N GLN A 73 -15.61 -2.25 13.83
CA GLN A 73 -16.40 -2.85 12.78
C GLN A 73 -17.10 -1.71 12.04
N GLU A 74 -16.60 -1.39 10.83
CA GLU A 74 -17.16 -0.33 10.01
C GLU A 74 -18.65 -0.62 9.84
N ALA A 75 -19.47 0.38 10.15
CA ALA A 75 -20.91 0.30 10.00
C ALA A 75 -21.23 -0.09 8.55
N ASP A 76 -21.75 -1.30 8.36
CA ASP A 76 -22.11 -1.79 7.04
C ASP A 76 -23.33 -0.99 6.54
N LYS A 77 -23.04 -0.01 5.69
CA LYS A 77 -24.04 0.88 5.11
C LYS A 77 -25.09 0.12 4.29
N ARG A 78 -24.81 -1.11 3.84
CA ARG A 78 -25.78 -1.96 3.14
C ARG A 78 -26.75 -2.62 4.11
N ALA A 79 -26.25 -3.17 5.22
CA ALA A 79 -27.10 -3.70 6.28
C ALA A 79 -27.96 -2.61 6.92
N ILE A 80 -27.41 -1.40 7.09
CA ILE A 80 -28.15 -0.23 7.58
C ILE A 80 -29.23 0.19 6.58
N LYS A 81 -28.93 0.22 5.28
CA LYS A 81 -29.93 0.49 4.24
C LYS A 81 -31.06 -0.55 4.24
N GLU A 82 -30.73 -1.84 4.34
CA GLU A 82 -31.72 -2.92 4.41
C GLU A 82 -32.54 -2.88 5.71
N ALA A 83 -31.95 -2.47 6.84
CA ALA A 83 -32.65 -2.31 8.11
C ALA A 83 -33.63 -1.13 8.07
N ILE A 84 -33.25 -0.02 7.44
CA ILE A 84 -34.13 1.14 7.23
C ILE A 84 -35.27 0.78 6.26
N GLU A 85 -35.00 0.05 5.18
CA GLU A 85 -36.02 -0.43 4.24
C GLU A 85 -36.99 -1.44 4.89
N LYS A 86 -36.53 -2.21 5.89
CA LYS A 86 -37.36 -3.14 6.70
C LYS A 86 -38.11 -2.47 7.85
N GLY A 87 -38.03 -1.15 7.99
CA GLY A 87 -38.80 -0.36 8.96
C GLY A 87 -38.13 -0.17 10.33
N LEU A 88 -36.83 -0.45 10.47
CA LEU A 88 -36.08 -0.14 11.68
C LEU A 88 -35.64 1.34 11.64
N VAL A 89 -36.13 2.15 12.57
CA VAL A 89 -35.72 3.56 12.70
C VAL A 89 -34.38 3.61 13.44
N ILE A 90 -33.32 4.02 12.74
CA ILE A 90 -31.99 4.26 13.32
C ILE A 90 -31.82 5.78 13.43
N GLU A 91 -31.75 6.32 14.65
CA GLU A 91 -31.56 7.77 14.87
C GLU A 91 -30.22 8.23 14.25
N GLY A 92 -30.29 9.21 13.34
CA GLY A 92 -29.13 9.85 12.73
C GLY A 92 -28.73 9.35 11.33
N VAL A 93 -29.49 8.45 10.69
CA VAL A 93 -29.21 7.99 9.31
C VAL A 93 -30.26 8.53 8.34
N THR A 94 -29.83 9.36 7.39
CA THR A 94 -30.63 9.87 6.27
C THR A 94 -30.29 9.11 4.98
N LEU A 95 -31.32 8.69 4.24
CA LEU A 95 -31.17 8.12 2.90
C LEU A 95 -31.30 9.24 1.86
N GLU A 96 -30.20 9.57 1.17
CA GLU A 96 -30.21 10.50 0.05
C GLU A 96 -30.05 9.72 -1.27
N SER A 97 -30.96 9.94 -2.22
CA SER A 97 -30.90 9.38 -3.57
C SER A 97 -30.64 10.49 -4.60
N GLY A 98 -29.60 10.33 -5.42
CA GLY A 98 -29.29 11.19 -6.56
C GLY A 98 -29.46 10.44 -7.89
N GLU A 99 -29.84 11.16 -8.95
CA GLU A 99 -30.01 10.61 -10.29
C GLU A 99 -28.73 10.81 -11.12
N THR A 100 -28.29 9.78 -11.84
CA THR A 100 -27.13 9.86 -12.76
C THR A 100 -27.55 9.49 -14.18
N LEU A 101 -27.27 10.37 -15.15
CA LEU A 101 -27.55 10.13 -16.56
C LEU A 101 -26.46 9.25 -17.18
N SER A 102 -26.83 8.06 -17.67
CA SER A 102 -25.94 7.16 -18.41
C SER A 102 -26.26 7.24 -19.90
N ILE A 103 -25.28 7.64 -20.72
CA ILE A 103 -25.36 7.60 -22.18
C ILE A 103 -24.44 6.47 -22.64
N LYS A 104 -24.99 5.54 -23.43
CA LYS A 104 -24.30 4.34 -23.94
C LYS A 104 -23.73 4.57 -25.33
#